data_AF-A0A7S3CB02-F1
#
_entry.id   AF-A0A7S3CB02-F1
#
_cell.length_a   1.000
_cell.length_b   1.000
_cell.length_c   1.000
_cell.angle_alpha   90.00
_cell.angle_beta   90.00
_cell.angle_gamma   90.00
#
_symmetry.space_group_name_H-M   'P 1'
#
loop_
_entity.id
_entity.type
_entity.pdbx_description
1 polymer ?
#
loop_
_entity_poly.entity_id
_entity_poly.type
_entity_poly.pdbx_seq_one_letter_code
_entity_poly.pdbx_strand_id
1 'polypeptide(L)'
;MPSVLDDAVDLASLPRLFATIDRQEAEPVVEGPLCADDPPQGAGELFSRGPEIVDVNGRAVPIDTEYFTGEILMHVKPSDEEEAASLAYFTGRKRLVGIELRGTFKRRISFDDLTFANVWRPVLNPGGWQRRTILFVLSKFLPHLRLELGESQTSISAPVCLDAKRIIVGGLGEPLGFSSLSARKRHFRNEDNRKSCHYEPGTEYYFEFYQHAVSFDTYKLSGFVGLGQISLAKILRGQPFQFCLRLGSNLVTPKFSFYSKELLRHGTGVA
;
A
#
# COMPACT_ATOMS: atom_id res chain seq x y z
N MET A 1 -19.22 -0.35 0.56
CA MET A 1 -18.57 0.52 -0.45
C MET A 1 -18.41 -0.27 -1.75
N PRO A 2 -19.08 0.14 -2.84
CA PRO A 2 -18.87 -0.38 -4.20
C PRO A 2 -17.38 -0.27 -4.60
N SER A 3 -16.97 -0.94 -5.68
CA SER A 3 -15.63 -0.68 -6.22
C SER A 3 -15.57 0.81 -6.56
N VAL A 4 -14.45 1.49 -6.28
CA VAL A 4 -14.35 2.95 -6.50
C VAL A 4 -14.46 3.33 -7.99
N LEU A 5 -14.61 2.34 -8.87
CA LEU A 5 -14.71 2.48 -10.32
C LEU A 5 -16.10 2.08 -10.87
N ASP A 6 -17.11 1.80 -10.03
CA ASP A 6 -18.40 1.31 -10.54
C ASP A 6 -19.23 2.42 -11.25
N ASP A 7 -19.78 2.02 -12.41
CA ASP A 7 -20.75 2.62 -13.35
C ASP A 7 -20.38 3.88 -14.16
N ALA A 8 -19.34 4.65 -13.83
CA ALA A 8 -19.04 5.91 -14.53
C ALA A 8 -17.75 5.91 -15.39
N VAL A 9 -16.91 4.87 -15.29
CA VAL A 9 -15.58 4.88 -15.91
C VAL A 9 -15.52 3.89 -17.08
N ASP A 10 -15.32 4.41 -18.29
CA ASP A 10 -15.07 3.57 -19.47
C ASP A 10 -13.75 2.80 -19.31
N LEU A 11 -13.86 1.50 -19.03
CA LEU A 11 -12.73 0.58 -18.87
C LEU A 11 -11.81 0.55 -20.10
N ALA A 12 -12.33 0.85 -21.29
CA ALA A 12 -11.53 0.91 -22.50
C ALA A 12 -10.59 2.13 -22.52
N SER A 13 -11.04 3.27 -21.98
CA SER A 13 -10.26 4.50 -21.87
C SER A 13 -9.18 4.46 -20.78
N LEU A 14 -9.27 3.50 -19.85
CA LEU A 14 -8.29 3.39 -18.78
C LEU A 14 -6.92 2.91 -19.30
N PRO A 15 -5.82 3.46 -18.76
CA PRO A 15 -4.49 2.94 -19.02
C PRO A 15 -4.38 1.46 -18.68
N ARG A 16 -3.39 0.78 -19.28
CA ARG A 16 -3.10 -0.62 -18.95
C ARG A 16 -2.79 -0.78 -17.46
N LEU A 17 -2.01 0.16 -16.92
CA LEU A 17 -1.56 0.24 -15.54
C LEU A 17 -1.81 1.64 -15.03
N PHE A 18 -2.39 1.75 -13.84
CA PHE A 18 -2.59 3.04 -13.19
C PHE A 18 -2.74 2.84 -11.69
N ALA A 19 -2.64 3.92 -10.94
CA ALA A 19 -3.05 3.94 -9.55
C ALA A 19 -4.19 4.92 -9.36
N THR A 20 -5.02 4.68 -8.35
CA THR A 20 -5.97 5.66 -7.86
C THR A 20 -5.51 6.22 -6.53
N ILE A 21 -5.74 7.50 -6.30
CA ILE A 21 -5.50 8.15 -5.02
C ILE A 21 -6.82 8.39 -4.32
N ASP A 22 -6.96 7.78 -3.16
CA ASP A 22 -8.00 8.12 -2.20
C ASP A 22 -7.38 9.02 -1.13
N ARG A 23 -7.73 10.31 -1.23
CA ARG A 23 -7.28 11.36 -0.31
C ARG A 23 -8.21 11.55 0.87
N GLN A 24 -9.27 10.74 1.03
CA GLN A 24 -10.18 10.89 2.17
C GLN A 24 -9.36 10.90 3.46
N GLU A 25 -9.37 12.04 4.15
CA GLU A 25 -8.88 12.13 5.52
C GLU A 25 -9.65 11.09 6.32
N ALA A 26 -8.96 10.31 7.15
CA ALA A 26 -9.61 9.31 7.97
C ALA A 26 -10.80 9.96 8.66
N GLU A 27 -12.00 9.38 8.50
CA GLU A 27 -13.16 9.91 9.23
C GLU A 27 -12.75 9.98 10.70
N PRO A 28 -12.91 11.15 11.35
CA PRO A 28 -12.59 11.26 12.75
C PRO A 28 -13.43 10.21 13.47
N VAL A 29 -12.78 9.30 14.18
CA VAL A 29 -13.47 8.45 15.14
C VAL A 29 -14.07 9.42 16.15
N VAL A 30 -15.37 9.65 16.06
CA VAL A 30 -16.10 10.44 17.04
C VAL A 30 -16.12 9.63 18.34
N GLU A 31 -15.07 9.77 19.14
CA GLU A 31 -15.13 9.44 20.56
C GLU A 31 -15.69 10.66 21.29
N GLY A 32 -17.00 10.67 21.50
CA GLY A 32 -17.70 11.68 22.30
C GLY A 32 -19.14 11.26 22.58
N PRO A 33 -19.67 11.52 23.79
CA PRO A 33 -20.94 10.94 24.23
C PRO A 33 -22.10 11.50 23.40
N LEU A 34 -23.09 10.63 23.15
CA LEU A 34 -24.39 10.99 22.59
C LEU A 34 -25.06 12.06 23.46
N CYS A 35 -24.93 13.33 23.06
CA CYS A 35 -25.90 14.36 23.44
C CYS A 35 -26.84 14.53 22.25
N ALA A 36 -28.09 14.10 22.43
CA ALA A 36 -29.17 14.40 21.52
C ALA A 36 -29.46 15.91 21.56
N ASP A 37 -29.87 16.43 20.40
CA ASP A 37 -30.67 17.66 20.23
C ASP A 37 -30.04 18.92 19.59
N ASP A 38 -28.87 18.84 18.95
CA ASP A 38 -28.45 19.90 18.00
C ASP A 38 -28.31 19.36 16.56
N PRO A 39 -29.09 19.86 15.58
CA PRO A 39 -28.86 19.53 14.17
C PRO A 39 -27.52 20.13 13.73
N PRO A 40 -26.61 19.34 13.12
CA PRO A 40 -25.32 19.85 12.69
C PRO A 40 -25.52 20.92 11.61
N GLN A 41 -25.31 22.18 11.99
CA GLN A 41 -25.23 23.30 11.07
C GLN A 41 -23.86 23.27 10.39
N GLY A 42 -23.85 23.12 9.07
CA GLY A 42 -22.64 23.26 8.26
C GLY A 42 -21.92 21.96 7.93
N ALA A 43 -22.66 20.91 7.52
CA ALA A 43 -22.08 19.89 6.66
C ALA A 43 -21.83 20.52 5.28
N GLY A 44 -20.68 21.19 5.13
CA GLY A 44 -20.17 21.56 3.83
C GLY A 44 -20.17 20.30 2.97
N GLU A 45 -20.76 20.38 1.79
CA GLU A 45 -20.81 19.30 0.81
C GLU A 45 -19.39 18.79 0.58
N LEU A 46 -19.02 17.71 1.27
CA LEU A 46 -17.89 16.84 0.95
C LEU A 46 -18.27 16.18 -0.37
N PHE A 47 -18.11 16.92 -1.46
CA PHE A 47 -18.17 16.36 -2.79
C PHE A 47 -17.13 15.25 -2.83
N SER A 48 -17.62 14.01 -2.79
CA SER A 48 -16.91 12.79 -3.10
C SER A 48 -16.34 12.91 -4.52
N ARG A 49 -15.25 13.66 -4.70
CA ARG A 49 -14.43 13.58 -5.90
C ARG A 49 -14.01 12.12 -5.98
N GLY A 50 -14.46 11.46 -7.04
CA GLY A 50 -14.03 10.11 -7.35
C GLY A 50 -12.50 10.00 -7.31
N PRO A 51 -11.98 8.77 -7.20
CA PRO A 51 -10.55 8.52 -7.05
C PRO A 51 -9.77 9.17 -8.19
N GLU A 52 -8.80 10.01 -7.85
CA GLU A 52 -7.92 10.62 -8.84
C GLU A 52 -7.05 9.54 -9.46
N ILE A 53 -7.11 9.38 -10.79
CA ILE A 53 -6.26 8.47 -11.53
C ILE A 53 -4.89 9.11 -11.71
N VAL A 54 -3.85 8.36 -11.38
CA VAL A 54 -2.46 8.76 -11.56
C VAL A 54 -1.67 7.67 -12.28
N ASP A 55 -0.71 8.13 -13.08
CA ASP A 55 0.15 7.26 -13.86
C ASP A 55 1.17 6.54 -12.96
N VAL A 56 1.29 5.23 -13.13
CA VAL A 56 2.35 4.46 -12.46
C VAL A 56 3.56 4.45 -13.37
N ASN A 57 4.76 4.65 -12.81
CA ASN A 57 5.98 5.01 -13.54
C ASN A 57 6.02 6.44 -14.07
N GLY A 58 5.01 7.27 -13.76
CA GLY A 58 4.96 8.68 -14.11
C GLY A 58 5.78 9.57 -13.17
N ARG A 59 5.33 10.83 -13.04
CA ARG A 59 5.95 11.82 -12.14
C ARG A 59 5.62 11.54 -10.68
N ALA A 60 6.42 12.10 -9.79
CA ALA A 60 6.13 12.08 -8.37
C ALA A 60 4.79 12.78 -8.08
N VAL A 61 4.00 12.16 -7.22
CA VAL A 61 2.70 12.69 -6.78
C VAL A 61 2.91 13.41 -5.45
N PRO A 62 2.53 14.69 -5.33
CA PRO A 62 2.64 15.41 -4.07
C PRO A 62 1.67 14.85 -3.02
N ILE A 63 2.14 14.81 -1.78
CA ILE A 63 1.37 14.41 -0.60
C ILE A 63 1.38 15.58 0.37
N ASP A 64 0.20 15.99 0.80
CA ASP A 64 0.04 16.89 1.94
C ASP A 64 -1.18 16.42 2.76
N THR A 65 -0.91 15.90 3.95
CA THR A 65 -1.92 15.40 4.91
C THR A 65 -1.70 16.06 6.27
N GLU A 66 -2.56 15.78 7.26
CA GLU A 66 -2.32 16.22 8.64
C GLU A 66 -0.97 15.73 9.22
N TYR A 67 -0.45 14.60 8.76
CA TYR A 67 0.70 13.93 9.35
C TYR A 67 1.99 14.02 8.52
N PHE A 68 1.89 14.25 7.21
CA PHE A 68 3.02 14.14 6.30
C PHE A 68 2.93 15.15 5.15
N THR A 69 4.06 15.76 4.80
CA THR A 69 4.22 16.52 3.56
C THR A 69 5.40 15.95 2.79
N GLY A 70 5.22 15.73 1.49
CA GLY A 70 6.25 15.16 0.64
C GLY A 70 5.74 14.75 -0.72
N GLU A 71 6.32 13.70 -1.26
CA GLU A 71 5.96 13.15 -2.56
C GLU A 71 6.16 11.63 -2.59
N ILE A 72 5.43 10.97 -3.49
CA ILE A 72 5.54 9.54 -3.74
C ILE A 72 5.80 9.29 -5.22
N LEU A 73 6.76 8.42 -5.51
CA LEU A 73 7.01 7.89 -6.85
C LEU A 73 6.67 6.40 -6.84
N MET A 74 5.94 5.98 -7.86
CA MET A 74 5.44 4.61 -7.99
C MET A 74 6.04 3.96 -9.21
N HIS A 75 6.51 2.73 -9.06
CA HIS A 75 7.10 1.93 -10.12
C HIS A 75 6.42 0.58 -10.20
N VAL A 76 5.88 0.25 -11.37
CA VAL A 76 5.31 -1.06 -11.67
C VAL A 76 5.95 -1.57 -12.96
N LYS A 77 6.61 -2.72 -12.89
CA LYS A 77 7.25 -3.31 -14.07
C LYS A 77 6.17 -3.83 -15.01
N PRO A 78 6.02 -3.27 -16.23
CA PRO A 78 5.11 -3.83 -17.21
C PRO A 78 5.60 -5.21 -17.63
N SER A 79 4.68 -6.07 -18.06
CA SER A 79 5.03 -7.38 -18.64
C SER A 79 5.47 -7.30 -20.08
N ASP A 80 5.27 -6.15 -20.74
CA ASP A 80 5.95 -5.82 -21.99
C ASP A 80 7.43 -5.58 -21.70
N GLU A 81 8.32 -6.37 -22.30
CA GLU A 81 9.75 -6.34 -22.02
C GLU A 81 10.44 -5.08 -22.56
N GLU A 82 9.95 -4.53 -23.68
CA GLU A 82 10.51 -3.32 -24.29
C GLU A 82 10.16 -2.10 -23.45
N GLU A 83 8.89 -1.97 -23.05
CA GLU A 83 8.44 -0.96 -22.09
C GLU A 83 9.20 -1.09 -20.77
N ALA A 84 9.34 -2.31 -20.24
CA ALA A 84 10.05 -2.55 -18.99
C ALA A 84 11.55 -2.21 -19.06
N ALA A 85 12.18 -2.42 -20.22
CA ALA A 85 13.59 -2.09 -20.43
C ALA A 85 13.84 -0.58 -20.49
N SER A 86 12.85 0.20 -20.92
CA SER A 86 12.91 1.67 -20.93
C SER A 86 12.89 2.30 -19.53
N LEU A 87 12.39 1.56 -18.53
CA LEU A 87 12.24 2.05 -17.16
C LEU A 87 13.52 1.84 -16.34
N ALA A 88 14.30 2.91 -16.19
CA ALA A 88 15.56 2.93 -15.45
C ALA A 88 15.47 2.34 -14.02
N TYR A 89 14.30 2.45 -13.37
CA TYR A 89 14.08 1.87 -12.04
C TYR A 89 14.28 0.34 -12.00
N PHE A 90 13.99 -0.36 -13.09
CA PHE A 90 14.04 -1.83 -13.16
C PHE A 90 15.32 -2.38 -13.80
N THR A 91 16.14 -1.54 -14.44
CA THR A 91 17.37 -1.96 -15.12
C THR A 91 18.33 -2.66 -14.17
N GLY A 92 18.70 -3.91 -14.49
CA GLY A 92 19.60 -4.72 -13.67
C GLY A 92 19.01 -5.20 -12.33
N ARG A 93 17.70 -5.02 -12.10
CA ARG A 93 17.04 -5.37 -10.84
C ARG A 93 15.96 -6.43 -11.07
N LYS A 94 15.80 -7.34 -10.10
CA LYS A 94 14.72 -8.35 -10.11
C LYS A 94 13.35 -7.79 -9.69
N ARG A 95 13.28 -6.51 -9.31
CA ARG A 95 12.09 -5.87 -8.75
C ARG A 95 10.96 -5.86 -9.79
N LEU A 96 9.73 -6.06 -9.32
CA LEU A 96 8.52 -5.96 -10.12
C LEU A 96 7.67 -4.75 -9.71
N VAL A 97 7.82 -4.29 -8.47
CA VAL A 97 7.16 -3.11 -7.92
C VAL A 97 8.15 -2.35 -7.04
N GLY A 98 8.07 -1.03 -7.09
CA GLY A 98 8.81 -0.09 -6.25
C GLY A 98 7.94 1.09 -5.84
N ILE A 99 8.11 1.57 -4.62
CA ILE A 99 7.47 2.77 -4.11
C ILE A 99 8.53 3.57 -3.38
N GLU A 100 8.76 4.80 -3.83
CA GLU A 100 9.68 5.75 -3.21
C GLU A 100 8.85 6.84 -2.56
N LEU A 101 8.95 6.99 -1.24
CA LEU A 101 8.26 8.03 -0.49
C LEU A 101 9.30 8.95 0.13
N ARG A 102 9.24 10.24 -0.19
CA ARG A 102 10.15 11.26 0.33
C ARG A 102 9.35 12.35 1.01
N GLY A 103 9.80 12.83 2.16
CA GLY A 103 9.17 13.97 2.83
C GLY A 103 9.40 14.00 4.33
N THR A 104 8.58 14.78 5.03
CA THR A 104 8.76 15.10 6.44
C THR A 104 7.45 14.85 7.19
N PHE A 105 7.56 14.29 8.39
CA PHE A 105 6.41 14.15 9.28
C PHE A 105 6.11 15.50 9.95
N LYS A 106 4.82 15.82 10.11
CA LYS A 106 4.36 17.05 10.78
C LYS A 106 4.31 16.90 12.30
N ARG A 107 4.40 15.66 12.80
CA ARG A 107 4.36 15.29 14.22
C ARG A 107 5.37 14.18 14.47
N ARG A 108 5.79 14.04 15.73
CA ARG A 108 6.59 12.88 16.17
C ARG A 108 5.72 11.62 16.12
N ILE A 109 6.23 10.56 15.49
CA ILE A 109 5.52 9.28 15.36
C ILE A 109 6.44 8.14 15.80
N SER A 110 5.97 7.22 16.64
CA SER A 110 6.74 6.05 17.05
C SER A 110 7.00 5.11 15.86
N PHE A 111 8.16 4.44 15.86
CA PHE A 111 8.44 3.37 14.89
C PHE A 111 7.53 2.16 15.05
N ASP A 112 6.91 1.98 16.23
CA ASP A 112 5.97 0.89 16.48
C ASP A 112 4.59 1.20 15.88
N ASP A 113 4.17 2.46 15.91
CA ASP A 113 2.83 2.89 15.51
C ASP A 113 2.69 3.14 14.01
N LEU A 114 3.77 3.61 13.35
CA LEU A 114 3.74 3.87 11.91
C LEU A 114 3.80 2.56 11.13
N THR A 115 2.68 2.18 10.53
CA THR A 115 2.56 0.96 9.74
C THR A 115 2.30 1.28 8.28
N PHE A 116 2.72 0.41 7.37
CA PHE A 116 2.07 0.35 6.07
C PHE A 116 0.92 -0.66 6.14
N ALA A 117 -0.14 -0.46 5.37
CA ALA A 117 -1.27 -1.39 5.34
C ALA A 117 -1.84 -1.59 3.94
N ASN A 118 -2.29 -2.81 3.69
CA ASN A 118 -3.23 -3.17 2.64
C ASN A 118 -4.53 -3.61 3.31
N VAL A 119 -5.66 -3.06 2.88
CA VAL A 119 -6.98 -3.42 3.42
C VAL A 119 -7.91 -3.78 2.26
N TRP A 120 -8.39 -5.02 2.30
CA TRP A 120 -9.33 -5.55 1.34
C TRP A 120 -10.66 -5.88 2.03
N ARG A 121 -11.74 -5.84 1.26
CA ARG A 121 -12.96 -6.59 1.61
C ARG A 121 -12.59 -8.08 1.64
N PRO A 122 -13.36 -8.94 2.33
CA PRO A 122 -13.05 -10.35 2.48
C PRO A 122 -12.68 -11.00 1.14
N VAL A 123 -11.43 -11.42 1.02
CA VAL A 123 -10.85 -11.95 -0.22
C VAL A 123 -11.13 -13.44 -0.31
N LEU A 124 -12.26 -13.77 -0.96
CA LEU A 124 -12.87 -15.12 -0.98
C LEU A 124 -13.17 -15.66 0.43
N ASN A 125 -14.18 -16.51 0.53
CA ASN A 125 -14.34 -17.41 1.69
C ASN A 125 -14.00 -18.81 1.18
N PRO A 126 -12.71 -19.17 1.04
CA PRO A 126 -12.36 -20.45 0.46
C PRO A 126 -12.74 -21.57 1.43
N GLY A 127 -13.27 -22.69 0.92
CA GLY A 127 -13.42 -23.90 1.74
C GLY A 127 -12.08 -24.28 2.38
N GLY A 128 -12.11 -24.90 3.56
CA GLY A 128 -10.97 -24.96 4.50
C GLY A 128 -9.60 -25.28 3.92
N TRP A 129 -9.51 -26.20 2.94
CA TRP A 129 -8.24 -26.53 2.29
C TRP A 129 -7.65 -25.38 1.46
N GLN A 130 -8.47 -24.65 0.69
CA GLN A 130 -8.02 -23.49 -0.11
C GLN A 130 -7.55 -22.34 0.78
N ARG A 131 -8.21 -22.11 1.94
CA ARG A 131 -7.80 -21.10 2.93
C ARG A 131 -6.39 -21.39 3.44
N ARG A 132 -6.09 -22.66 3.73
CA ARG A 132 -4.76 -23.08 4.18
C ARG A 132 -3.68 -22.82 3.14
N THR A 133 -3.98 -23.06 1.87
CA THR A 133 -3.05 -22.82 0.75
C THR A 133 -2.82 -21.32 0.52
N ILE A 134 -3.86 -20.50 0.54
CA ILE A 134 -3.73 -19.03 0.39
C ILE A 134 -2.94 -18.44 1.56
N LEU A 135 -3.25 -18.85 2.79
CA LEU A 135 -2.49 -18.45 3.99
C LEU A 135 -1.03 -18.88 3.92
N PHE A 136 -0.76 -20.08 3.43
CA PHE A 136 0.60 -20.57 3.24
C PHE A 136 1.37 -19.72 2.23
N VAL A 137 0.75 -19.36 1.11
CA VAL A 137 1.36 -18.52 0.08
C VAL A 137 1.58 -17.09 0.58
N LEU A 138 0.58 -16.49 1.24
CA LEU A 138 0.67 -15.15 1.81
C LEU A 138 1.73 -15.07 2.92
N SER A 139 1.75 -16.04 3.84
CA SER A 139 2.75 -16.07 4.94
C SER A 139 4.18 -16.28 4.44
N LYS A 140 4.38 -16.99 3.33
CA LYS A 140 5.70 -17.13 2.68
C LYS A 140 6.14 -15.86 1.95
N PHE A 141 5.20 -15.15 1.32
CA PHE A 141 5.49 -13.88 0.65
C PHE A 141 5.73 -12.74 1.66
N LEU A 142 5.08 -12.80 2.82
CA LEU A 142 5.00 -11.71 3.79
C LEU A 142 5.35 -12.17 5.22
N PRO A 143 6.55 -12.74 5.44
CA PRO A 143 6.91 -13.42 6.70
C PRO A 143 7.06 -12.50 7.92
N HIS A 144 6.88 -11.19 7.75
CA HIS A 144 6.97 -10.19 8.82
C HIS A 144 5.71 -9.33 8.93
N LEU A 145 4.69 -9.61 8.12
CA LEU A 145 3.46 -8.85 8.12
C LEU A 145 2.45 -9.50 9.06
N ARG A 146 1.74 -8.66 9.80
CA ARG A 146 0.54 -9.06 10.53
C ARG A 146 -0.56 -9.24 9.50
N LEU A 147 -1.07 -10.47 9.39
CA LEU A 147 -2.19 -10.83 8.54
C LEU A 147 -3.42 -11.01 9.41
N GLU A 148 -4.44 -10.21 9.17
CA GLU A 148 -5.73 -10.32 9.84
C GLU A 148 -6.78 -10.76 8.82
N LEU A 149 -7.36 -11.94 9.05
CA LEU A 149 -8.47 -12.46 8.27
C LEU A 149 -9.75 -12.33 9.11
N GLY A 150 -10.54 -11.29 8.86
CA GLY A 150 -11.87 -11.10 9.44
C GLY A 150 -12.99 -11.47 8.49
N GLU A 151 -14.19 -11.65 9.04
CA GLU A 151 -15.42 -11.89 8.28
C GLU A 151 -15.84 -10.67 7.45
N SER A 152 -15.49 -9.47 7.92
CA SER A 152 -15.83 -8.18 7.30
C SER A 152 -14.67 -7.53 6.55
N GLN A 153 -13.42 -7.91 6.83
CA GLN A 153 -12.23 -7.34 6.18
C GLN A 153 -11.02 -8.27 6.25
N THR A 154 -10.12 -8.13 5.29
CA THR A 154 -8.79 -8.77 5.30
C THR A 154 -7.73 -7.69 5.24
N SER A 155 -6.80 -7.68 6.17
CA SER A 155 -5.73 -6.69 6.22
C SER A 155 -4.36 -7.33 6.31
N ILE A 156 -3.37 -6.67 5.74
CA ILE A 156 -1.96 -7.00 5.89
C ILE A 156 -1.21 -5.72 6.23
N SER A 157 -0.45 -5.73 7.31
CA SER A 157 0.32 -4.57 7.76
C SER A 157 1.67 -4.94 8.37
N ALA A 158 2.60 -3.98 8.41
CA ALA A 158 3.74 -4.05 9.32
C ALA A 158 4.29 -2.65 9.62
N PRO A 159 5.05 -2.52 10.73
CA PRO A 159 5.83 -1.33 11.00
C PRO A 159 6.72 -0.94 9.81
N VAL A 160 6.71 0.33 9.44
CA VAL A 160 7.51 0.86 8.30
C VAL A 160 9.00 0.58 8.51
N CYS A 161 9.47 0.69 9.74
CA CYS A 161 10.86 0.42 10.12
C CYS A 161 11.31 -1.03 9.80
N LEU A 162 10.37 -1.97 9.67
CA LEU A 162 10.61 -3.37 9.32
C LEU A 162 10.44 -3.65 7.82
N ASP A 163 9.46 -3.04 7.16
CA ASP A 163 9.16 -3.39 5.77
C ASP A 163 9.86 -2.53 4.71
N ALA A 164 10.03 -1.22 4.96
CA ALA A 164 10.79 -0.37 4.06
C ALA A 164 12.17 -0.98 3.83
N LYS A 165 12.54 -1.23 2.59
CA LYS A 165 13.79 -1.89 2.21
C LYS A 165 14.97 -0.92 2.32
N ARG A 166 14.73 0.36 2.10
CA ARG A 166 15.66 1.47 2.36
C ARG A 166 14.98 2.52 3.22
N ILE A 167 15.69 3.02 4.23
CA ILE A 167 15.30 4.22 4.99
C ILE A 167 16.54 5.09 5.06
N ILE A 168 16.42 6.30 4.55
CA ILE A 168 17.44 7.34 4.55
C ILE A 168 16.91 8.50 5.40
N VAL A 169 17.77 9.06 6.25
CA VAL A 169 17.43 10.13 7.18
C VAL A 169 18.30 11.35 6.91
N GLY A 170 17.66 12.50 6.79
CA GLY A 170 18.30 13.76 6.43
C GLY A 170 18.65 13.81 4.94
N GLY A 171 18.66 15.02 4.38
CA GLY A 171 18.95 15.25 2.96
C GLY A 171 20.36 14.80 2.50
N LEU A 172 21.23 14.42 3.45
CA LEU A 172 22.59 13.94 3.19
C LEU A 172 22.69 12.44 2.88
N GLY A 173 21.58 11.68 2.89
CA GLY A 173 21.60 10.32 2.37
C GLY A 173 21.99 9.23 3.37
N GLU A 174 22.09 9.55 4.66
CA GLU A 174 22.54 8.58 5.67
C GLU A 174 21.49 7.50 5.92
N PRO A 175 21.86 6.20 5.91
CA PRO A 175 20.96 5.14 6.35
C PRO A 175 20.48 5.40 7.78
N LEU A 176 19.33 4.82 8.15
CA LEU A 176 18.78 4.86 9.52
C LEU A 176 19.68 4.14 10.55
N GLY A 177 20.95 4.50 10.71
CA GLY A 177 21.86 4.00 11.74
C GLY A 177 22.23 2.51 11.67
N PHE A 178 21.90 1.79 10.59
CA PHE A 178 22.20 0.36 10.45
C PHE A 178 23.04 0.06 9.20
N SER A 179 24.03 -0.80 9.36
CA SER A 179 24.92 -1.26 8.28
C SER A 179 24.22 -2.15 7.23
N SER A 180 23.03 -2.70 7.53
CA SER A 180 22.26 -3.52 6.59
C SER A 180 20.78 -3.58 6.93
N LEU A 181 19.95 -3.90 5.92
CA LEU A 181 18.52 -4.20 6.10
C LEU A 181 18.29 -5.33 7.10
N SER A 182 19.11 -6.39 7.07
CA SER A 182 18.99 -7.52 7.99
C SER A 182 19.29 -7.14 9.43
N ALA A 183 20.28 -6.27 9.66
CA ALA A 183 20.59 -5.73 10.99
C ALA A 183 19.44 -4.88 11.52
N ARG A 184 18.91 -3.95 10.70
CA ARG A 184 17.74 -3.13 11.04
C ARG A 184 16.53 -3.99 11.40
N LYS A 185 16.19 -4.96 10.53
CA LYS A 185 15.07 -5.89 10.77
C LYS A 185 15.25 -6.69 12.04
N ARG A 186 16.47 -7.18 12.33
CA ARG A 186 16.75 -7.92 13.56
C ARG A 186 16.56 -7.06 14.80
N HIS A 187 17.02 -5.81 14.77
CA HIS A 187 16.89 -4.87 15.88
C HIS A 187 15.43 -4.50 16.15
N PHE A 188 14.70 -4.06 15.12
CA PHE A 188 13.30 -3.65 15.25
C PHE A 188 12.30 -4.80 15.29
N ARG A 189 12.73 -6.07 15.28
CA ARG A 189 11.82 -7.18 15.62
C ARG A 189 11.42 -7.12 17.08
N ASN A 190 12.28 -6.61 17.95
CA ASN A 190 11.93 -6.31 19.34
C ASN A 190 11.06 -5.05 19.40
N GLU A 191 9.93 -5.15 20.10
CA GLU A 191 8.96 -4.06 20.28
C GLU A 191 9.50 -2.90 21.10
N ASP A 192 10.27 -3.16 22.15
CA ASP A 192 10.84 -2.10 23.00
C ASP A 192 11.80 -1.21 22.21
N ASN A 193 12.53 -1.79 21.26
CA ASN A 193 13.39 -1.05 20.34
C ASN A 193 12.59 -0.17 19.37
N ARG A 194 11.39 -0.59 18.98
CA ARG A 194 10.50 0.23 18.13
C ARG A 194 9.90 1.37 18.95
N LYS A 195 9.40 1.07 20.16
CA LYS A 195 8.79 2.06 21.06
C LYS A 195 9.77 3.15 21.51
N SER A 196 11.07 2.84 21.59
CA SER A 196 12.12 3.81 21.93
C SER A 196 12.57 4.69 20.77
N CYS A 197 12.21 4.37 19.52
CA CYS A 197 12.60 5.12 18.33
C CYS A 197 11.42 5.86 17.69
N HIS A 198 11.70 7.03 17.11
CA HIS A 198 10.68 7.92 16.57
C HIS A 198 11.10 8.50 15.22
N TYR A 199 10.10 8.74 14.38
CA TYR A 199 10.20 9.66 13.25
C TYR A 199 9.99 11.07 13.79
N GLU A 200 10.97 11.94 13.59
CA GLU A 200 10.98 13.29 14.14
C GLU A 200 10.42 14.30 13.13
N PRO A 201 9.63 15.28 13.60
CA PRO A 201 9.18 16.35 12.73
C PRO A 201 10.36 17.22 12.26
N GLY A 202 10.22 17.85 11.10
CA GLY A 202 11.28 18.68 10.50
C GLY A 202 12.45 17.89 9.90
N THR A 203 12.51 16.57 10.09
CA THR A 203 13.51 15.70 9.47
C THR A 203 12.98 15.15 8.15
N GLU A 204 13.75 15.32 7.07
CA GLU A 204 13.44 14.69 5.80
C GLU A 204 13.79 13.19 5.85
N TYR A 205 12.82 12.36 5.46
CA TYR A 205 12.97 10.93 5.32
C TYR A 205 12.76 10.51 3.87
N TYR A 206 13.52 9.50 3.46
CA TYR A 206 13.27 8.76 2.23
C TYR A 206 13.07 7.29 2.56
N PHE A 207 11.96 6.73 2.08
CA PHE A 207 11.60 5.32 2.21
C PHE A 207 11.51 4.69 0.83
N GLU A 208 12.14 3.53 0.67
CA GLU A 208 11.93 2.68 -0.53
C GLU A 208 11.30 1.36 -0.12
N PHE A 209 10.16 1.04 -0.70
CA PHE A 209 9.51 -0.26 -0.64
C PHE A 209 9.65 -0.91 -2.00
N TYR A 210 10.07 -2.17 -2.05
CA TYR A 210 10.07 -2.91 -3.31
C TYR A 210 9.87 -4.40 -3.07
N GLN A 211 9.30 -5.06 -4.08
CA GLN A 211 9.12 -6.51 -4.09
C GLN A 211 9.28 -7.07 -5.50
N HIS A 212 9.58 -8.37 -5.57
CA HIS A 212 9.97 -9.05 -6.81
C HIS A 212 9.13 -10.30 -7.09
N ALA A 213 8.21 -10.67 -6.19
CA ALA A 213 7.46 -11.91 -6.35
C ALA A 213 6.12 -11.67 -7.06
N VAL A 214 5.49 -10.52 -6.87
CA VAL A 214 4.19 -10.19 -7.47
C VAL A 214 4.34 -9.12 -8.53
N SER A 215 3.84 -9.38 -9.74
CA SER A 215 3.66 -8.36 -10.77
C SER A 215 2.33 -7.65 -10.54
N PHE A 216 2.32 -6.33 -10.41
CA PHE A 216 1.07 -5.54 -10.36
C PHE A 216 0.47 -5.30 -11.75
N ASP A 217 1.16 -5.69 -12.82
CA ASP A 217 0.60 -5.67 -14.16
C ASP A 217 -0.22 -6.92 -14.46
N THR A 218 0.35 -8.10 -14.23
CA THR A 218 -0.32 -9.38 -14.49
C THR A 218 -1.06 -9.92 -13.26
N TYR A 219 -0.84 -9.34 -12.08
CA TYR A 219 -1.35 -9.85 -10.80
C TYR A 219 -1.01 -11.33 -10.58
N LYS A 220 0.16 -11.75 -11.06
CA LYS A 220 0.68 -13.11 -10.88
C LYS A 220 1.81 -13.12 -9.88
N LEU A 221 1.82 -14.15 -9.06
CA LEU A 221 2.90 -14.48 -8.15
C LEU A 221 3.88 -15.45 -8.83
N SER A 222 5.16 -15.09 -8.84
CA SER A 222 6.28 -15.89 -9.35
C SER A 222 7.14 -16.41 -8.17
N GLY A 223 7.82 -17.54 -8.37
CA GLY A 223 8.83 -18.03 -7.41
C GLY A 223 8.48 -19.27 -6.57
N PHE A 224 7.33 -19.93 -6.80
CA PHE A 224 7.06 -21.25 -6.20
C PHE A 224 7.49 -22.35 -7.16
N VAL A 225 8.72 -22.87 -6.95
CA VAL A 225 9.26 -24.02 -7.69
C VAL A 225 8.27 -25.19 -7.60
N GLY A 226 7.71 -25.60 -8.74
CA GLY A 226 6.87 -26.80 -8.89
C GLY A 226 5.34 -26.61 -8.86
N LEU A 227 4.81 -25.43 -8.52
CA LEU A 227 3.34 -25.21 -8.35
C LEU A 227 2.69 -24.32 -9.42
N GLY A 228 3.42 -23.90 -10.46
CA GLY A 228 2.90 -23.00 -11.50
C GLY A 228 2.66 -21.56 -11.02
N GLN A 229 2.20 -20.68 -11.92
CA GLN A 229 1.89 -19.28 -11.59
C GLN A 229 0.55 -19.19 -10.86
N ILE A 230 0.51 -18.52 -9.69
CA ILE A 230 -0.73 -18.26 -8.95
C ILE A 230 -1.28 -16.90 -9.38
N SER A 231 -2.54 -16.86 -9.83
CA SER A 231 -3.25 -15.62 -10.16
C SER A 231 -3.83 -14.99 -8.89
N LEU A 232 -3.22 -13.91 -8.43
CA LEU A 232 -3.72 -13.12 -7.31
C LEU A 232 -4.97 -12.32 -7.71
N ALA A 233 -5.15 -11.94 -8.97
CA ALA A 233 -6.36 -11.24 -9.41
C ALA A 233 -7.65 -12.02 -9.09
N LYS A 234 -7.62 -13.36 -9.27
CA LYS A 234 -8.71 -14.26 -8.89
C LYS A 234 -8.92 -14.31 -7.38
N ILE A 235 -7.82 -14.39 -6.61
CA ILE A 235 -7.87 -14.46 -5.14
C ILE A 235 -8.41 -13.14 -4.56
N LEU A 236 -7.98 -12.02 -5.13
CA LEU A 236 -8.37 -10.69 -4.69
C LEU A 236 -9.76 -10.26 -5.21
N ARG A 237 -10.36 -11.02 -6.15
CA ARG A 237 -11.64 -10.70 -6.83
C ARG A 237 -11.62 -9.29 -7.42
N GLY A 238 -10.56 -8.96 -8.14
CA GLY A 238 -10.37 -7.64 -8.74
C GLY A 238 -10.05 -6.52 -7.76
N GLN A 239 -9.88 -6.80 -6.45
CA GLN A 239 -9.45 -5.78 -5.51
C GLN A 239 -7.94 -5.48 -5.66
N PRO A 240 -7.55 -4.21 -5.73
CA PRO A 240 -6.17 -3.83 -5.99
C PRO A 240 -5.27 -4.02 -4.77
N PHE A 241 -3.97 -4.24 -4.99
CA PHE A 241 -2.98 -3.95 -3.96
C PHE A 241 -3.00 -2.45 -3.64
N GLN A 242 -2.72 -2.15 -2.38
CA GLN A 242 -2.75 -0.80 -1.85
C GLN A 242 -1.41 -0.44 -1.21
N PHE A 243 -1.09 0.84 -1.22
CA PHE A 243 -0.05 1.41 -0.41
C PHE A 243 -0.60 2.62 0.34
N CYS A 244 -0.47 2.58 1.67
CA CYS A 244 -0.70 3.72 2.53
C CYS A 244 0.13 3.55 3.80
N LEU A 245 0.60 4.66 4.37
CA LEU A 245 1.09 4.69 5.74
C LEU A 245 -0.06 5.07 6.67
N ARG A 246 -0.12 4.41 7.83
CA ARG A 246 -1.18 4.57 8.82
C ARG A 246 -0.62 4.75 10.22
N LEU A 247 -1.35 5.52 11.01
CA LEU A 247 -1.20 5.67 12.45
C LEU A 247 -2.51 5.24 13.11
N GLY A 248 -2.59 3.97 13.52
CA GLY A 248 -3.87 3.36 13.93
C GLY A 248 -4.89 3.40 12.79
N SER A 249 -6.04 4.03 13.02
CA SER A 249 -7.07 4.24 12.00
C SER A 249 -6.71 5.35 11.01
N ASN A 250 -5.84 6.30 11.38
CA ASN A 250 -5.55 7.50 10.62
C ASN A 250 -4.63 7.24 9.42
N LEU A 251 -4.88 7.95 8.31
CA LEU A 251 -4.04 7.92 7.12
C LEU A 251 -2.91 8.95 7.24
N VAL A 252 -1.68 8.48 7.25
CA VAL A 252 -0.49 9.36 7.22
C VAL A 252 -0.18 9.78 5.79
N THR A 253 -0.39 8.88 4.82
CA THR A 253 -0.39 9.18 3.39
C THR A 253 -1.75 8.85 2.79
N PRO A 254 -2.13 9.45 1.65
CA PRO A 254 -3.25 8.96 0.86
C PRO A 254 -3.12 7.47 0.56
N LYS A 255 -4.25 6.83 0.26
CA LYS A 255 -4.28 5.43 -0.13
C LYS A 255 -4.14 5.32 -1.64
N PHE A 256 -3.01 4.76 -2.08
CA PHE A 256 -2.72 4.48 -3.48
C PHE A 256 -3.15 3.06 -3.80
N SER A 257 -4.08 2.88 -4.72
CA SER A 257 -4.56 1.55 -5.13
C SER A 257 -4.12 1.26 -6.56
N PHE A 258 -3.38 0.18 -6.77
CA PHE A 258 -2.75 -0.15 -8.04
C PHE A 258 -3.67 -1.03 -8.89
N TYR A 259 -4.06 -0.57 -10.06
CA TYR A 259 -4.91 -1.32 -10.98
C TYR A 259 -4.14 -1.74 -12.23
N SER A 260 -4.58 -2.85 -12.81
CA SER A 260 -4.24 -3.23 -14.16
C SER A 260 -5.48 -3.72 -14.90
N LYS A 261 -5.44 -3.67 -16.24
CA LYS A 261 -6.50 -4.32 -17.04
C LYS A 261 -6.67 -5.79 -16.70
N GLU A 262 -5.59 -6.50 -16.36
CA GLU A 262 -5.69 -7.89 -15.93
C GLU A 262 -6.45 -8.02 -14.61
N LEU A 263 -6.18 -7.19 -13.61
CA LEU A 263 -6.93 -7.20 -12.35
C LEU A 263 -8.42 -6.93 -12.58
N LEU A 264 -8.74 -5.89 -13.36
CA LEU A 264 -10.10 -5.42 -13.56
C LEU A 264 -10.99 -6.48 -14.23
N ARG A 265 -10.43 -7.38 -15.04
CA ARG A 265 -11.16 -8.54 -15.60
C ARG A 265 -11.73 -9.48 -14.54
N HIS A 266 -11.23 -9.43 -13.30
CA HIS A 266 -11.70 -10.26 -12.18
C HIS A 266 -12.49 -9.45 -11.14
N GLY A 267 -12.68 -8.14 -11.35
CA GLY A 267 -13.53 -7.28 -10.54
C GLY A 267 -14.92 -7.23 -11.15
N THR A 268 -15.92 -7.72 -10.40
CA THR A 268 -17.35 -7.63 -10.74
C THR A 268 -17.77 -8.11 -12.15
N GLY A 269 -18.10 -9.39 -12.26
CA GLY A 269 -19.30 -9.82 -13.00
C GLY A 269 -19.31 -9.72 -14.53
N VAL A 270 -18.19 -9.93 -15.23
CA VAL A 270 -18.27 -10.38 -16.64
C VAL A 270 -18.23 -11.91 -16.66
N ALA A 271 -19.42 -12.50 -16.48
CA ALA A 271 -19.81 -13.71 -17.18
C ALA A 271 -20.68 -13.26 -18.36
#